data_AF-A0A9W6RPM8-F1
#
_entry.id   AF-A0A9W6RPM8-F1
#
_cell.length_a   1.000
_cell.length_b   1.000
_cell.length_c   1.000
_cell.angle_alpha   90.00
_cell.angle_beta   90.00
_cell.angle_gamma   90.00
#
_symmetry.space_group_name_H-M   'P 1'
#
loop_
_entity.id
_entity.type
_entity.pdbx_description
1 polymer ?
#
loop_
_entity_poly.entity_id
_entity_poly.type
_entity_poly.pdbx_seq_one_letter_code
_entity_poly.pdbx_strand_id
1 'polypeptide(L)'
;MIKNLAGYALTGATLVTGGGLALVAAQAPAYADRFSTVYSCDVPMLGSGAVVLDGRLSSPGQTAVTRPTGVRLHLSRLGAGAPVPIDAWSASAWINVGGAENSAFRVTGSGGYVPVGQPIRGDLTGDWTPAVSGTHVLTVGRLKITVTGPAIGTVTARCVPNDRPVAETLAVLPSYYPGWSGPIVPPYAGSARPVAPYRPGWVGPMA
;
A
#
# COMPACT_ATOMS: atom_id res chain seq x y z
N MET A 1 26.35 32.69 -3.29
CA MET A 1 27.05 33.38 -2.19
C MET A 1 26.00 33.76 -1.14
N ILE A 2 26.14 33.22 0.09
CA ILE A 2 25.51 33.62 1.38
C ILE A 2 23.99 33.37 1.51
N LYS A 3 23.57 32.25 2.14
CA LYS A 3 23.14 31.99 3.55
C LYS A 3 21.65 32.24 3.80
N ASN A 4 20.92 31.22 4.25
CA ASN A 4 20.33 31.22 5.61
C ASN A 4 19.75 29.85 6.00
N LEU A 5 20.40 29.23 6.98
CA LEU A 5 19.87 28.23 7.90
C LEU A 5 19.20 28.99 9.06
N ALA A 6 17.94 28.66 9.34
CA ALA A 6 17.26 28.89 10.61
C ALA A 6 16.21 27.76 10.71
N GLY A 7 16.16 26.87 11.71
CA GLY A 7 16.73 26.91 13.05
C GLY A 7 15.69 27.40 14.04
N TYR A 8 14.64 26.62 14.36
CA TYR A 8 13.79 26.85 15.54
C TYR A 8 13.25 25.55 16.17
N ALA A 9 13.64 25.39 17.43
CA ALA A 9 12.88 24.92 18.60
C ALA A 9 12.27 23.51 18.61
N LEU A 10 13.05 22.57 19.17
CA LEU A 10 12.55 21.46 20.00
C LEU A 10 12.24 21.99 21.40
N THR A 11 10.97 22.05 21.79
CA THR A 11 10.51 21.91 23.19
C THR A 11 8.97 21.87 23.22
N GLY A 12 8.41 20.85 23.87
CA GLY A 12 6.97 20.79 24.13
C GLY A 12 6.52 19.42 24.62
N ALA A 13 6.92 19.06 25.85
CA ALA A 13 6.29 17.97 26.58
C ALA A 13 5.02 18.52 27.27
N THR A 14 3.86 17.98 26.93
CA THR A 14 2.62 18.16 27.71
C THR A 14 1.96 16.81 27.93
N LEU A 15 2.09 16.32 29.16
CA LEU A 15 1.24 15.31 29.77
C LEU A 15 -0.16 15.91 30.01
N VAL A 16 -1.19 15.34 29.40
CA VAL A 16 -2.58 15.51 29.86
C VAL A 16 -3.22 14.14 29.99
N THR A 17 -3.35 13.70 31.23
CA THR A 17 -4.26 12.64 31.67
C THR A 17 -5.67 13.22 31.81
N GLY A 18 -6.68 12.57 31.22
CA GLY A 18 -8.07 12.73 31.63
C GLY A 18 -9.09 12.64 30.50
N GLY A 19 -10.00 11.65 30.61
CA GLY A 19 -11.32 11.71 29.98
C GLY A 19 -11.44 10.95 28.66
N GLY A 20 -12.00 9.73 28.73
CA GLY A 20 -12.29 8.89 27.58
C GLY A 20 -13.33 9.51 26.64
N LEU A 21 -12.89 9.79 25.42
CA LEU A 21 -13.63 9.55 24.20
C LEU A 21 -12.64 8.80 23.31
N ALA A 22 -12.94 7.54 23.00
CA ALA A 22 -12.16 6.76 22.05
C ALA A 22 -12.31 7.42 20.67
N LEU A 23 -11.46 8.40 20.39
CA LEU A 23 -11.21 8.84 19.03
C LEU A 23 -10.71 7.59 18.31
N VAL A 24 -11.61 7.00 17.50
CA VAL A 24 -11.20 6.16 16.39
C VAL A 24 -10.39 7.10 15.51
N ALA A 25 -9.10 7.22 15.80
CA ALA A 25 -8.16 7.85 14.92
C ALA A 25 -8.22 7.00 13.66
N ALA A 26 -8.98 7.47 12.67
CA ALA A 26 -8.91 6.97 11.32
C ALA A 26 -7.43 7.03 10.98
N GLN A 27 -6.78 5.87 10.95
CA GLN A 27 -5.37 5.78 10.63
C GLN A 27 -5.20 6.47 9.28
N ALA A 28 -4.50 7.61 9.28
CA ALA A 28 -4.22 8.30 8.04
C ALA A 28 -3.53 7.28 7.12
N PRO A 29 -3.99 7.14 5.86
CA PRO A 29 -3.40 6.16 4.96
C PRO A 29 -1.90 6.37 4.94
N ALA A 30 -1.13 5.32 5.22
CA ALA A 30 0.29 5.35 5.00
C ALA A 30 0.47 5.59 3.50
N TYR A 31 0.98 6.76 3.15
CA TYR A 31 1.30 7.07 1.77
C TYR A 31 2.66 6.46 1.49
N ALA A 32 2.73 5.57 0.50
CA ALA A 32 4.02 5.15 0.00
C ALA A 32 4.80 6.31 -0.63
N ASP A 33 6.12 6.16 -0.59
CA ASP A 33 7.03 6.87 -1.46
C ASP A 33 6.64 6.68 -2.93
N ARG A 34 6.80 7.75 -3.71
CA ARG A 34 6.63 7.67 -5.16
C ARG A 34 7.65 6.68 -5.72
N PHE A 35 7.23 5.79 -6.60
CA PHE A 35 8.12 4.91 -7.32
C PHE A 35 8.17 5.28 -8.80
N SER A 36 9.32 5.03 -9.42
CA SER A 36 9.55 5.15 -10.86
C SER A 36 10.32 3.92 -11.31
N THR A 37 9.83 3.22 -12.34
CA THR A 37 10.53 2.06 -12.90
C THR A 37 10.31 1.93 -14.40
N VAL A 38 11.30 1.37 -15.08
CA VAL A 38 11.25 1.10 -16.51
C VAL A 38 10.59 -0.26 -16.73
N TYR A 39 9.60 -0.30 -17.60
CA TYR A 39 8.93 -1.50 -18.09
C TYR A 39 9.32 -1.79 -19.52
N SER A 40 9.57 -3.06 -19.83
CA SER A 40 9.59 -3.57 -21.19
C SER A 40 8.19 -4.04 -21.57
N CYS A 41 7.56 -3.35 -22.52
CA CYS A 41 6.21 -3.61 -23.00
C CYS A 41 6.26 -4.26 -24.36
N ASP A 42 5.67 -5.46 -24.47
CA ASP A 42 5.41 -6.14 -25.73
C ASP A 42 4.01 -5.79 -26.24
N VAL A 43 3.95 -5.27 -27.46
CA VAL A 43 2.71 -4.94 -28.15
C VAL A 43 2.63 -5.83 -29.39
N PRO A 44 1.60 -6.69 -29.51
CA PRO A 44 1.44 -7.54 -30.68
C PRO A 44 1.49 -6.72 -31.97
N MET A 45 2.26 -7.19 -32.95
CA MET A 45 2.48 -6.54 -34.26
C MET A 45 3.34 -5.26 -34.24
N LEU A 46 3.55 -4.61 -33.09
CA LEU A 46 4.37 -3.40 -32.96
C LEU A 46 5.74 -3.68 -32.32
N GLY A 47 5.91 -4.84 -31.70
CA GLY A 47 7.16 -5.28 -31.07
C GLY A 47 7.29 -4.83 -29.62
N SER A 48 8.51 -4.87 -29.10
CA SER A 48 8.82 -4.50 -27.71
C SER A 48 9.37 -3.07 -27.62
N GLY A 49 8.98 -2.37 -26.57
CA GLY A 49 9.43 -1.00 -26.29
C GLY A 49 9.55 -0.73 -24.80
N ALA A 50 10.46 0.17 -24.43
CA ALA A 50 10.64 0.60 -23.05
C ALA A 50 9.68 1.74 -22.69
N VAL A 51 9.02 1.63 -21.54
CA VAL A 51 8.07 2.60 -21.00
C VAL A 51 8.39 2.88 -19.55
N VAL A 52 8.43 4.15 -19.15
CA VAL A 52 8.54 4.52 -17.74
C VAL A 52 7.14 4.53 -17.10
N LEU A 53 7.01 3.88 -15.95
CA LEU A 53 5.87 3.98 -15.05
C LEU A 53 6.26 4.79 -13.82
N ASP A 54 5.59 5.93 -13.64
CA ASP A 54 5.64 6.73 -12.41
C ASP A 54 4.32 6.58 -11.66
N GLY A 55 4.39 6.28 -10.36
CA GLY A 55 3.20 6.11 -9.56
C GLY A 55 3.43 6.10 -8.06
N ARG A 56 2.34 5.83 -7.33
CA ARG A 56 2.36 5.57 -5.89
C ARG A 56 1.42 4.41 -5.59
N LEU A 57 1.83 3.54 -4.67
CA LEU A 57 0.97 2.48 -4.13
C LEU A 57 0.47 2.95 -2.76
N SER A 58 -0.81 2.82 -2.45
CA SER A 58 -1.33 3.22 -1.13
C SER A 58 -2.09 2.08 -0.49
N SER A 59 -1.85 1.90 0.80
CA SER A 59 -2.45 0.90 1.68
C SER A 59 -2.93 1.57 2.99
N PRO A 60 -3.73 0.91 3.82
CA PRO A 60 -4.12 1.44 5.13
C PRO A 60 -2.96 1.49 6.16
N GLY A 61 -1.73 1.10 5.78
CA GLY A 61 -0.55 1.11 6.64
C GLY A 61 -0.49 -0.04 7.66
N GLN A 62 -1.65 -0.44 8.20
CA GLN A 62 -1.82 -1.64 9.03
C GLN A 62 -3.07 -2.41 8.64
N THR A 63 -3.02 -3.73 8.75
CA THR A 63 -4.18 -4.60 8.58
C THR A 63 -4.08 -5.85 9.48
N ALA A 64 -5.09 -6.70 9.49
CA ALA A 64 -5.10 -7.95 10.24
C ALA A 64 -5.14 -9.16 9.31
N VAL A 65 -4.56 -10.27 9.74
CA VAL A 65 -4.69 -11.57 9.06
C VAL A 65 -6.17 -11.87 8.79
N THR A 66 -6.46 -12.44 7.61
CA THR A 66 -7.81 -12.74 7.09
C THR A 66 -8.73 -11.55 6.80
N ARG A 67 -8.31 -10.30 7.01
CA ARG A 67 -9.12 -9.13 6.63
C ARG A 67 -8.76 -8.64 5.22
N PRO A 68 -9.73 -8.52 4.31
CA PRO A 68 -9.51 -7.88 3.02
C PRO A 68 -8.98 -6.46 3.22
N THR A 69 -7.91 -6.15 2.51
CA THR A 69 -7.19 -4.88 2.58
C THR A 69 -7.20 -4.24 1.21
N GLY A 70 -7.88 -3.09 1.11
CA GLY A 70 -7.93 -2.32 -0.12
C GLY A 70 -6.59 -1.68 -0.43
N VAL A 71 -6.11 -1.88 -1.66
CA VAL A 71 -4.88 -1.33 -2.19
C VAL A 71 -5.19 -0.53 -3.43
N ARG A 72 -4.58 0.66 -3.54
CA ARG A 72 -4.72 1.54 -4.70
C ARG A 72 -3.36 1.87 -5.30
N LEU A 73 -3.19 1.56 -6.57
CA LEU A 73 -2.05 1.98 -7.38
C LEU A 73 -2.46 3.19 -8.21
N HIS A 74 -1.92 4.35 -7.87
CA HIS A 74 -2.12 5.58 -8.65
C HIS A 74 -1.01 5.71 -9.70
N LEU A 75 -1.40 5.73 -10.97
CA LEU A 75 -0.54 5.92 -12.13
C LEU A 75 -0.45 7.42 -12.44
N SER A 76 0.68 8.04 -12.11
CA SER A 76 0.94 9.46 -12.39
C SER A 76 1.42 9.68 -13.82
N ARG A 77 2.12 8.70 -14.38
CA ARG A 77 2.55 8.68 -15.79
C ARG A 77 2.80 7.24 -16.21
N LEU A 78 2.20 6.84 -17.33
CA LEU A 78 2.56 5.62 -18.03
C LEU A 78 2.84 5.97 -19.50
N GLY A 79 4.10 5.88 -19.94
CA GLY A 79 4.49 6.10 -21.34
C GLY A 79 5.21 7.43 -21.63
N ALA A 80 5.80 7.48 -22.83
CA ALA A 80 6.40 8.69 -23.41
C ALA A 80 5.35 9.68 -23.97
N GLY A 81 4.08 9.26 -24.08
CA GLY A 81 2.97 10.01 -24.66
C GLY A 81 2.30 9.19 -25.76
N ALA A 82 0.97 9.23 -25.86
CA ALA A 82 0.25 8.48 -26.89
C ALA A 82 0.48 9.12 -28.27
N PRO A 83 0.93 8.38 -29.31
CA PRO A 83 1.17 8.95 -30.64
C PRO A 83 -0.14 9.31 -31.38
N VAL A 84 -1.25 8.76 -30.93
CA VAL A 84 -2.61 8.96 -31.44
C VAL A 84 -3.56 9.15 -30.25
N PRO A 85 -4.75 9.77 -30.44
CA PRO A 85 -5.71 9.85 -29.35
C PRO A 85 -6.21 8.45 -28.97
N ILE A 86 -6.42 8.26 -27.67
CA ILE A 86 -7.04 7.05 -27.11
C ILE A 86 -8.42 7.46 -26.61
N ASP A 87 -9.46 6.71 -26.94
CA ASP A 87 -10.83 6.98 -26.47
C ASP A 87 -11.08 6.41 -25.09
N ALA A 88 -10.55 5.21 -24.84
CA ALA A 88 -10.67 4.52 -23.57
C ALA A 88 -9.45 3.63 -23.33
N TRP A 89 -9.13 3.41 -22.06
CA TRP A 89 -8.11 2.46 -21.66
C TRP A 89 -8.57 1.66 -20.44
N SER A 90 -8.06 0.44 -20.34
CA SER A 90 -8.16 -0.39 -19.14
C SER A 90 -6.79 -0.97 -18.83
N ALA A 91 -6.47 -1.09 -17.55
CA ALA A 91 -5.21 -1.68 -17.14
C ALA A 91 -5.39 -2.61 -15.95
N SER A 92 -4.43 -3.52 -15.81
CA SER A 92 -4.31 -4.35 -14.63
C SER A 92 -2.85 -4.55 -14.28
N ALA A 93 -2.51 -4.38 -13.01
CA ALA A 93 -1.18 -4.67 -12.51
C ALA A 93 -1.25 -5.81 -11.49
N TRP A 94 -0.25 -6.68 -11.51
CA TRP A 94 0.01 -7.59 -10.42
C TRP A 94 0.83 -6.88 -9.36
N ILE A 95 0.42 -6.98 -8.10
CA ILE A 95 1.21 -6.56 -6.95
C ILE A 95 1.77 -7.83 -6.32
N ASN A 96 3.09 -7.94 -6.27
CA ASN A 96 3.74 -9.06 -5.58
C ASN A 96 3.95 -8.68 -4.13
N VAL A 97 3.62 -9.61 -3.25
CA VAL A 97 3.84 -9.54 -1.82
C VAL A 97 5.04 -10.43 -1.49
N GLY A 98 6.01 -9.87 -0.78
CA GLY A 98 7.11 -10.62 -0.18
C GLY A 98 7.27 -10.29 1.30
N GLY A 99 8.21 -10.97 1.98
CA GLY A 99 8.45 -10.79 3.41
C GLY A 99 7.84 -11.94 4.21
N ALA A 100 6.88 -11.64 5.10
CA ALA A 100 6.25 -12.64 5.96
C ALA A 100 5.40 -13.67 5.20
N GLU A 101 4.85 -13.32 4.04
CA GLU A 101 4.31 -14.27 3.07
C GLU A 101 4.80 -13.94 1.66
N ASN A 102 4.74 -14.93 0.75
CA ASN A 102 4.99 -14.72 -0.67
C ASN A 102 3.70 -14.99 -1.45
N SER A 103 3.05 -13.92 -1.92
CA SER A 103 1.79 -14.00 -2.65
C SER A 103 1.73 -12.95 -3.75
N ALA A 104 0.67 -12.94 -4.54
CA ALA A 104 0.43 -11.89 -5.51
C ALA A 104 -1.07 -11.68 -5.70
N PHE A 105 -1.47 -10.44 -5.91
CA PHE A 105 -2.85 -10.07 -6.19
C PHE A 105 -2.92 -9.08 -7.34
N ARG A 106 -4.12 -8.85 -7.87
CA ARG A 106 -4.32 -8.01 -9.06
C ARG A 106 -5.09 -6.76 -8.69
N VAL A 107 -4.59 -5.61 -9.16
CA VAL A 107 -5.33 -4.34 -9.17
C VAL A 107 -5.76 -4.04 -10.59
N THR A 108 -6.95 -3.45 -10.75
CA THR A 108 -7.54 -3.14 -12.06
C THR A 108 -8.12 -1.74 -12.05
N GLY A 109 -8.19 -1.12 -13.22
CA GLY A 109 -8.84 0.16 -13.40
C GLY A 109 -8.97 0.51 -14.87
N SER A 110 -9.64 1.61 -15.14
CA SER A 110 -9.90 2.10 -16.47
C SER A 110 -9.98 3.62 -16.46
N GLY A 111 -9.92 4.19 -17.66
CA GLY A 111 -10.14 5.61 -17.86
C GLY A 111 -10.61 5.89 -19.27
N GLY A 112 -10.96 7.15 -19.51
CA GLY A 112 -11.49 7.62 -20.79
C GLY A 112 -10.40 8.21 -21.67
N TYR A 113 -10.81 9.25 -22.38
CA TYR A 113 -10.05 9.88 -23.43
C TYR A 113 -8.66 10.36 -22.98
N VAL A 114 -7.64 10.05 -23.77
CA VAL A 114 -6.27 10.54 -23.63
C VAL A 114 -5.86 11.26 -24.92
N PRO A 115 -5.58 12.58 -24.85
CA PRO A 115 -5.12 13.34 -26.01
C PRO A 115 -3.76 12.84 -26.53
N VAL A 116 -3.47 13.17 -27.79
CA VAL A 116 -2.14 12.95 -28.39
C VAL A 116 -1.05 13.58 -27.53
N GLY A 117 0.05 12.86 -27.35
CA GLY A 117 1.22 13.30 -26.58
C GLY A 117 1.03 13.26 -25.06
N GLN A 118 -0.18 13.00 -24.55
CA GLN A 118 -0.41 12.89 -23.12
C GLN A 118 -0.14 11.46 -22.63
N PRO A 119 0.39 11.30 -21.41
CA PRO A 119 0.57 10.00 -20.80
C PRO A 119 -0.76 9.46 -20.27
N ILE A 120 -0.85 8.14 -20.13
CA ILE A 120 -1.97 7.52 -19.45
C ILE A 120 -1.82 7.76 -17.94
N ARG A 121 -2.93 8.15 -17.31
CA ARG A 121 -3.04 8.43 -15.87
C ARG A 121 -4.33 7.84 -15.34
N GLY A 122 -4.32 7.42 -14.07
CA GLY A 122 -5.52 6.91 -13.41
C GLY A 122 -5.20 6.09 -12.18
N ASP A 123 -6.21 5.42 -11.65
CA ASP A 123 -6.07 4.58 -10.46
C ASP A 123 -6.46 3.14 -10.77
N LEU A 124 -5.68 2.20 -10.27
CA LEU A 124 -6.00 0.79 -10.24
C LEU A 124 -6.26 0.40 -8.79
N THR A 125 -7.34 -0.32 -8.54
CA THR A 125 -7.72 -0.77 -7.20
C THR A 125 -7.88 -2.28 -7.17
N GLY A 126 -7.67 -2.87 -5.99
CA GLY A 126 -7.92 -4.27 -5.73
C GLY A 126 -7.76 -4.56 -4.26
N ASP A 127 -8.17 -5.75 -3.85
CA ASP A 127 -8.10 -6.21 -2.46
C ASP A 127 -7.09 -7.34 -2.32
N TRP A 128 -6.40 -7.34 -1.19
CA TRP A 128 -5.54 -8.42 -0.76
C TRP A 128 -5.91 -8.87 0.65
N THR A 129 -5.97 -10.17 0.86
CA THR A 129 -6.27 -10.76 2.17
C THR A 129 -5.03 -11.49 2.67
N PRO A 130 -4.29 -10.93 3.65
CA PRO A 130 -3.09 -11.57 4.18
C PRO A 130 -3.43 -12.86 4.93
N ALA A 131 -2.63 -13.89 4.73
CA ALA A 131 -2.73 -15.15 5.45
C ALA A 131 -1.78 -15.21 6.66
N VAL A 132 -0.71 -14.42 6.64
CA VAL A 132 0.34 -14.45 7.68
C VAL A 132 0.57 -13.06 8.27
N SER A 133 0.70 -12.99 9.60
CA SER A 133 1.10 -11.77 10.30
C SER A 133 2.59 -11.49 10.13
N GLY A 134 2.97 -10.22 10.10
CA GLY A 134 4.36 -9.78 9.95
C GLY A 134 4.47 -8.58 9.04
N THR A 135 5.70 -8.25 8.65
CA THR A 135 5.96 -7.17 7.69
C THR A 135 5.94 -7.73 6.27
N HIS A 136 5.19 -7.07 5.41
CA HIS A 136 5.03 -7.42 4.00
C HIS A 136 5.53 -6.28 3.12
N VAL A 137 6.26 -6.63 2.07
CA VAL A 137 6.81 -5.71 1.09
C VAL A 137 6.02 -5.86 -0.20
N LEU A 138 5.43 -4.76 -0.66
CA LEU A 138 4.63 -4.71 -1.86
C LEU A 138 5.46 -4.14 -3.00
N THR A 139 5.51 -4.86 -4.12
CA THR A 139 6.20 -4.45 -5.34
C THR A 139 5.25 -4.51 -6.53
N VAL A 140 5.34 -3.54 -7.43
CA VAL A 140 4.53 -3.58 -8.67
C VAL A 140 5.19 -4.53 -9.65
N GLY A 141 4.47 -5.59 -9.99
CA GLY A 141 4.88 -6.63 -10.92
C GLY A 141 4.45 -6.33 -12.35
N ARG A 142 3.97 -7.36 -13.05
CA ARG A 142 3.54 -7.27 -14.45
C ARG A 142 2.35 -6.34 -14.61
N LEU A 143 2.37 -5.54 -15.67
CA LEU A 143 1.29 -4.64 -16.06
C LEU A 143 0.72 -5.08 -17.40
N LYS A 144 -0.59 -5.15 -17.53
CA LYS A 144 -1.29 -5.32 -18.80
C LYS A 144 -2.12 -4.08 -19.03
N ILE A 145 -1.99 -3.46 -20.19
CA ILE A 145 -2.79 -2.30 -20.56
C ILE A 145 -3.44 -2.54 -21.92
N THR A 146 -4.72 -2.21 -22.01
CA THR A 146 -5.51 -2.28 -23.23
C THR A 146 -6.01 -0.88 -23.52
N VAL A 147 -5.72 -0.40 -24.73
CA VAL A 147 -6.14 0.91 -25.22
C VAL A 147 -7.05 0.72 -26.42
N THR A 148 -8.07 1.56 -26.54
CA THR A 148 -8.99 1.56 -27.67
C THR A 148 -9.04 2.97 -28.27
N GLY A 149 -8.93 3.06 -29.59
CA GLY A 149 -9.08 4.32 -30.31
C GLY A 149 -9.38 4.10 -31.79
N PRO A 150 -9.84 5.13 -32.51
CA PRO A 150 -10.35 4.99 -33.87
C PRO A 150 -9.24 4.66 -34.88
N ALA A 151 -8.02 5.14 -34.63
CA ALA A 151 -6.87 4.94 -35.52
C ALA A 151 -6.12 3.60 -35.28
N ILE A 152 -6.22 3.05 -34.07
CA ILE A 152 -5.44 1.86 -33.65
C ILE A 152 -6.31 0.64 -33.36
N GLY A 153 -7.64 0.79 -33.37
CA GLY A 153 -8.55 -0.22 -32.88
C GLY A 153 -8.31 -0.50 -31.39
N THR A 154 -8.41 -1.77 -30.99
CA THR A 154 -8.10 -2.21 -29.62
C THR A 154 -6.75 -2.90 -29.59
N VAL A 155 -5.80 -2.32 -28.86
CA VAL A 155 -4.42 -2.83 -28.72
C VAL A 155 -4.17 -3.18 -27.27
N THR A 156 -3.52 -4.32 -27.02
CA THR A 156 -3.15 -4.76 -25.67
C THR A 156 -1.65 -4.92 -25.56
N ALA A 157 -1.03 -4.15 -24.66
CA ALA A 157 0.37 -4.26 -24.31
C ALA A 157 0.56 -5.11 -23.03
N ARG A 158 1.62 -5.91 -23.00
CA ARG A 158 2.05 -6.68 -21.82
C ARG A 158 3.41 -6.16 -21.38
N CYS A 159 3.47 -5.59 -20.20
CA CYS A 159 4.63 -4.91 -19.67
C CYS A 159 5.22 -5.68 -18.48
N VAL A 160 6.53 -5.87 -18.49
CA VAL A 160 7.31 -6.48 -17.41
C VAL A 160 8.29 -5.44 -16.86
N PRO A 161 8.35 -5.23 -15.54
CA PRO A 161 9.29 -4.27 -14.96
C PRO A 161 10.72 -4.80 -15.11
N ASN A 162 11.65 -3.93 -15.52
CA ASN A 162 13.08 -4.23 -15.58
C ASN A 162 13.66 -4.33 -14.17
N ASP A 163 13.25 -3.40 -13.30
CA ASP A 163 13.61 -3.35 -11.89
C ASP A 163 12.37 -3.45 -11.00
N ARG A 164 12.52 -4.02 -9.81
CA ARG A 164 11.42 -4.24 -8.85
C ARG A 164 11.58 -3.33 -7.63
N PRO A 165 11.33 -2.00 -7.76
CA PRO A 165 11.40 -1.13 -6.60
C PRO A 165 10.35 -1.55 -5.57
N VAL A 166 10.73 -1.46 -4.30
CA VAL A 166 9.77 -1.54 -3.19
C VAL A 166 8.81 -0.36 -3.33
N ALA A 167 7.53 -0.67 -3.50
CA ALA A 167 6.50 0.33 -3.71
C ALA A 167 5.77 0.69 -2.42
N GLU A 168 5.68 -0.22 -1.45
CA GLU A 168 5.03 0.02 -0.14
C GLU A 168 5.46 -1.07 0.85
N THR A 169 5.45 -0.76 2.15
CA THR A 169 5.60 -1.75 3.23
C THR A 169 4.37 -1.74 4.13
N LEU A 170 3.80 -2.92 4.41
CA LEU A 170 2.57 -3.08 5.16
C LEU A 170 2.78 -4.00 6.36
N ALA A 171 2.39 -3.54 7.55
CA ALA A 171 2.40 -4.36 8.76
C ALA A 171 1.06 -5.09 8.92
N VAL A 172 1.11 -6.42 8.97
CA VAL A 172 -0.05 -7.28 9.23
C VAL A 172 0.02 -7.78 10.67
N LEU A 173 -0.99 -7.42 11.45
CA LEU A 173 -1.16 -7.88 12.82
C LEU A 173 -1.85 -9.25 12.85
N PRO A 174 -1.56 -10.11 13.85
CA PRO A 174 -2.30 -11.35 14.03
C PRO A 174 -3.80 -11.05 14.15
N SER A 175 -4.63 -11.99 13.70
CA SER A 175 -6.07 -11.92 13.93
C SER A 175 -6.31 -11.80 15.43
N TYR A 176 -6.82 -10.64 15.86
CA TYR A 176 -7.15 -10.43 17.26
C TYR A 176 -8.22 -11.44 17.62
N TYR A 177 -7.91 -12.43 18.45
CA TYR A 177 -8.92 -13.30 19.05
C TYR A 177 -9.69 -12.47 20.08
N PRO A 178 -10.98 -12.16 19.86
CA PRO A 178 -11.80 -11.51 20.88
C PRO A 178 -12.06 -12.55 21.98
N GLY A 179 -11.18 -12.59 22.99
CA GLY A 179 -11.25 -13.61 24.05
C GLY A 179 -10.06 -13.57 25.01
N TRP A 180 -8.94 -12.97 24.59
CA TRP A 180 -7.87 -12.60 25.51
C TRP A 180 -8.21 -11.25 26.14
N SER A 181 -8.89 -11.29 27.29
CA SER A 181 -8.86 -10.17 28.22
C SER A 181 -7.39 -9.86 28.53
N GLY A 182 -7.03 -8.58 28.50
CA GLY A 182 -5.66 -8.14 28.74
C GLY A 182 -5.08 -8.66 30.06
N PRO A 183 -3.80 -8.39 30.37
CA PRO A 183 -3.23 -8.80 31.66
C PRO A 183 -4.18 -8.39 32.78
N ILE A 184 -4.70 -9.39 33.51
CA ILE A 184 -5.50 -9.16 34.70
C ILE A 184 -4.53 -8.47 35.66
N VAL A 185 -4.60 -7.14 35.72
CA VAL A 185 -4.06 -6.41 36.85
C VAL A 185 -5.08 -6.65 37.95
N PRO A 186 -4.82 -7.49 38.96
CA PRO A 186 -5.72 -7.56 40.10
C PRO A 186 -5.91 -6.12 40.61
N PRO A 187 -7.14 -5.71 40.98
CA PRO A 187 -7.33 -4.40 41.58
C PRO A 187 -6.32 -4.29 42.73
N TYR A 188 -5.46 -3.27 42.67
CA TYR A 188 -4.50 -3.00 43.73
C TYR A 188 -5.28 -2.84 45.04
N ALA A 189 -5.40 -3.92 45.81
CA ALA A 189 -5.85 -3.86 47.18
C ALA A 189 -4.70 -3.20 47.94
N GLY A 190 -4.88 -1.93 48.28
CA GLY A 190 -3.93 -1.18 49.09
C GLY A 190 -3.64 -1.92 50.39
N SER A 191 -2.50 -2.60 50.45
CA SER A 191 -1.83 -2.91 51.70
C SER A 191 -0.36 -3.21 51.40
N ALA A 192 0.49 -2.42 52.04
CA ALA A 192 1.94 -2.43 51.90
C ALA A 192 2.52 -3.78 52.34
N ARG A 193 2.86 -4.65 51.38
CA ARG A 193 3.87 -5.71 51.58
C ARG A 193 4.67 -5.89 50.28
N PRO A 194 5.99 -6.15 50.36
CA PRO A 194 6.81 -6.37 49.17
C PRO A 194 6.47 -7.76 48.60
N VAL A 195 5.82 -7.78 47.44
CA VAL A 195 5.51 -9.01 46.70
C VAL A 195 6.64 -9.29 45.71
N ALA A 196 7.06 -10.56 45.67
CA ALA A 196 8.05 -11.13 44.76
C ALA A 196 7.84 -10.73 43.28
N PRO A 197 8.86 -10.84 42.40
CA PRO A 197 8.78 -10.43 41.00
C PRO A 197 7.60 -11.10 40.28
N TYR A 198 6.63 -10.26 39.90
CA TYR A 198 5.43 -10.61 39.17
C TYR A 198 5.79 -11.22 37.81
N ARG A 199 5.39 -12.48 37.57
CA ARG A 199 5.32 -13.06 36.22
C ARG A 199 3.88 -12.89 35.73
N PRO A 200 3.62 -12.13 34.65
CA PRO A 200 2.28 -12.03 34.07
C PRO A 200 1.79 -13.42 33.66
N GLY A 201 0.79 -13.93 34.38
CA GLY A 201 0.08 -15.14 34.00
C GLY A 201 -0.92 -14.81 32.90
N TRP A 202 -0.78 -15.46 31.75
CA TRP A 202 -1.75 -15.43 30.67
C TRP A 202 -2.87 -16.42 31.01
N VAL A 203 -4.10 -15.94 31.23
CA VAL A 203 -5.26 -16.79 31.52
C VAL A 203 -5.91 -17.18 30.19
N GLY A 204 -5.94 -18.48 29.91
CA GLY A 204 -6.61 -19.03 28.73
C GLY A 204 -8.14 -18.91 28.82
N PRO A 205 -8.85 -19.14 27.70
CA PRO A 205 -10.30 -19.02 27.65
C PRO A 205 -10.96 -20.00 28.62
N MET A 206 -11.93 -19.50 29.41
CA MET A 206 -12.85 -20.34 30.17
C MET A 206 -13.81 -20.99 29.16
N ALA A 207 -13.87 -22.32 29.16
CA ALA A 207 -14.77 -23.12 28.35
C ALA A 207 -16.24 -22.93 28.76
#